data_AF-A0A257ML89-F1
#
_entry.id   AF-A0A257ML89-F1
#
_cell.length_a   1.000
_cell.length_b   1.000
_cell.length_c   1.000
_cell.angle_alpha   90.00
_cell.angle_beta   90.00
_cell.angle_gamma   90.00
#
_symmetry.space_group_name_H-M   'P 1'
#
loop_
_entity.id
_entity.type
_entity.pdbx_description
1 polymer ?
#
loop_
_entity_poly.entity_id
_entity_poly.type
_entity_poly.pdbx_seq_one_letter_code
_entity_poly.pdbx_strand_id
1 'polypeptide(L)' 'MFIGIDDTDSEKGLCTTYLAAVLMERLRPLGDVVGWPRLIRLNPCARFKTRGNAALAFQIESERVDEVR' A
#
# COMPACT_ATOMS: atom_id res chain seq x y z
N MET A 1 3.71 -11.82 -5.64
CA MET A 1 2.35 -11.22 -5.55
C MET A 1 2.48 -9.71 -5.49
N PHE A 2 1.60 -8.95 -6.15
CA PHE A 2 1.50 -7.50 -5.96
C PHE A 2 0.33 -7.17 -5.03
N ILE A 3 0.56 -6.29 -4.06
CA ILE A 3 -0.44 -5.77 -3.14
C ILE A 3 -0.63 -4.29 -3.44
N GLY A 4 -1.87 -3.86 -3.65
CA GLY A 4 -2.27 -2.47 -3.91
C GLY A 4 -3.16 -1.93 -2.80
N ILE A 5 -2.94 -0.68 -2.39
CA ILE A 5 -3.65 -0.03 -1.28
C ILE A 5 -4.00 1.40 -1.69
N ASP A 6 -5.23 1.84 -1.41
CA ASP A 6 -5.74 3.17 -1.68
C ASP A 6 -6.85 3.53 -0.67
N ASP A 7 -7.20 4.82 -0.56
CA ASP A 7 -8.35 5.35 0.21
C ASP A 7 -8.35 4.99 1.71
N THR A 8 -7.17 4.88 2.32
CA THR A 8 -7.03 4.54 3.75
C THR A 8 -6.60 5.73 4.62
N ASP A 9 -6.42 6.90 4.03
CA ASP A 9 -6.09 8.12 4.75
C ASP A 9 -7.35 8.78 5.35
N SER A 10 -7.15 9.56 6.43
CA SER A 10 -8.26 10.19 7.14
C SER A 10 -7.89 11.61 7.57
N GLU A 11 -8.88 12.49 7.62
CA GLU A 11 -8.71 13.83 8.18
C GLU A 11 -8.35 13.81 9.68
N LYS A 12 -8.62 12.70 10.37
CA LYS A 12 -8.27 12.50 11.78
C LYS A 12 -6.82 12.04 12.00
N GLY A 13 -6.06 11.84 10.92
CA GLY A 13 -4.69 11.32 10.93
C GLY A 13 -4.52 10.06 10.07
N LEU A 14 -3.29 9.51 10.05
CA LEU A 14 -2.86 8.42 9.15
C LEU A 14 -2.74 8.84 7.68
N CYS A 15 -2.09 7.98 6.88
CA CYS A 15 -2.01 8.12 5.43
C CYS A 15 -1.77 6.76 4.78
N THR A 16 -2.12 6.63 3.49
CA THR A 16 -1.93 5.39 2.71
C THR A 16 -0.48 4.91 2.71
N THR A 17 0.48 5.84 2.66
CA THR A 17 1.92 5.51 2.74
C THR A 17 2.31 4.90 4.08
N TYR A 18 1.76 5.41 5.19
CA TYR A 18 2.04 4.86 6.52
C TYR A 18 1.48 3.45 6.65
N LEU A 19 0.24 3.23 6.20
CA LEU A 19 -0.36 1.89 6.24
C LEU A 19 0.44 0.89 5.40
N ALA A 20 0.88 1.28 4.20
CA ALA A 20 1.72 0.44 3.36
C ALA A 20 3.04 0.07 4.05
N ALA A 21 3.70 1.01 4.73
CA ALA A 21 4.93 0.73 5.48
C ALA A 21 4.69 -0.29 6.60
N VAL A 22 3.62 -0.11 7.37
CA VAL A 22 3.23 -1.01 8.45
C VAL A 22 2.87 -2.40 7.92
N LEU A 23 2.19 -2.50 6.78
CA LEU A 23 1.86 -3.78 6.14
C LEU A 23 3.12 -4.51 5.67
N MET A 24 4.05 -3.80 5.02
CA MET A 24 5.33 -4.38 4.62
C MET A 24 6.11 -4.94 5.81
N GLU A 25 6.14 -4.25 6.95
CA GLU A 25 6.77 -4.77 8.18
C GLU A 25 6.07 -6.01 8.73
N ARG A 26 4.73 -6.02 8.77
CA ARG A 26 3.95 -7.15 9.30
C ARG A 26 3.97 -8.38 8.41
N LEU A 27 4.16 -8.22 7.10
CA LEU A 27 4.22 -9.32 6.16
C LEU A 27 5.63 -9.93 6.01
N ARG A 28 6.68 -9.31 6.57
CA ARG A 28 8.05 -9.87 6.58
C ARG A 28 8.16 -11.33 7.04
N PRO A 29 7.42 -11.80 8.06
CA PRO A 29 7.48 -13.21 8.47
C PRO A 29 6.87 -14.18 7.45
N LEU A 30 6.05 -13.67 6.53
CA LEU A 30 5.36 -14.46 5.51
C LEU A 30 6.09 -14.41 4.16
N GLY A 31 6.89 -13.39 3.90
CA GLY A 31 7.67 -13.27 2.67
C GLY A 31 8.49 -11.99 2.59
N ASP A 32 9.29 -11.90 1.53
CA ASP A 32 10.21 -10.79 1.31
C ASP A 32 9.59 -9.74 0.39
N VAL A 33 9.72 -8.46 0.79
CA VAL A 33 9.34 -7.33 -0.05
C VAL A 33 10.38 -7.16 -1.15
N VAL A 34 9.94 -7.18 -2.40
CA VAL A 34 10.81 -7.09 -3.57
C VAL A 34 10.95 -5.64 -4.01
N GLY A 35 12.18 -5.13 -3.92
CA GLY A 35 12.52 -3.79 -4.38
C GLY A 35 11.80 -2.69 -3.61
N TRP A 36 11.45 -1.61 -4.31
CA TRP A 36 10.82 -0.43 -3.72
C TRP A 36 9.31 -0.42 -3.92
N PRO A 37 8.53 0.05 -2.93
CA PRO A 37 7.11 0.33 -3.13
C PRO A 37 6.93 1.46 -4.15
N ARG A 38 5.80 1.43 -4.85
CA ARG A 38 5.42 2.40 -5.87
C ARG A 38 4.36 3.33 -5.28
N LEU A 39 4.61 4.63 -5.28
CA LEU A 39 3.62 5.66 -5.01
C LEU A 39 3.08 6.18 -6.35
N ILE A 40 1.80 5.93 -6.60
CA ILE A 40 1.17 6.17 -7.90
C ILE A 40 0.20 7.35 -7.75
N ARG A 41 0.55 8.49 -8.35
CA ARG A 41 -0.35 9.65 -8.41
C ARG A 41 -1.51 9.38 -9.38
N LEU A 42 -2.72 9.57 -8.88
CA LEU A 42 -3.95 9.40 -9.64
C LEU A 42 -4.45 10.75 -10.18
N ASN A 43 -5.61 10.76 -10.85
CA ASN A 43 -6.20 11.98 -11.40
C ASN A 43 -6.42 13.03 -10.29
N PRO A 44 -5.76 14.20 -10.36
CA PRO A 44 -5.88 15.23 -9.34
C PRO A 44 -7.24 15.94 -9.37
N CYS A 45 -8.06 15.75 -10.40
CA CYS A 45 -9.39 16.33 -10.55
C CYS A 45 -10.53 15.36 -10.14
N ALA A 46 -10.21 14.16 -9.63
CA ALA A 46 -11.21 13.22 -9.15
C ALA A 46 -12.05 13.83 -8.01
N ARG A 47 -13.37 13.61 -8.03
CA ARG A 47 -14.25 13.95 -6.89
C ARG A 47 -13.98 12.98 -5.74
N PHE A 48 -14.21 13.42 -4.50
CA PHE A 48 -14.05 12.64 -3.26
C PHE A 48 -12.62 12.21 -2.89
N LYS A 49 -11.60 12.74 -3.56
CA LYS A 49 -10.22 12.58 -3.11
C LYS A 49 -9.92 13.40 -1.86
N THR A 50 -9.00 12.92 -1.03
CA THR A 50 -8.26 13.73 -0.08
C THR A 50 -7.18 14.56 -0.80
N ARG A 51 -6.43 15.38 -0.05
CA ARG A 51 -5.35 16.18 -0.63
C ARG A 51 -4.22 15.23 -1.10
N GLY A 52 -4.12 15.06 -2.41
CA GLY A 52 -3.06 14.28 -3.03
C GLY A 52 -3.45 12.83 -3.34
N ASN A 53 -4.53 12.66 -4.11
CA ASN A 53 -5.00 11.40 -4.69
C ASN A 53 -3.84 10.48 -5.15
N ALA A 54 -3.60 9.40 -4.41
CA ALA A 54 -2.49 8.48 -4.67
C ALA A 54 -2.74 7.10 -4.06
N ALA A 55 -2.45 6.06 -4.84
CA ALA A 55 -2.41 4.68 -4.38
C ALA A 55 -0.95 4.23 -4.15
N LEU A 56 -0.77 3.17 -3.36
CA LEU A 56 0.51 2.46 -3.24
C LEU A 56 0.42 1.03 -3.75
N ALA A 57 1.52 0.55 -4.31
CA ALA A 57 1.69 -0.86 -4.62
C ALA A 57 3.07 -1.36 -4.22
N PHE A 58 3.18 -2.56 -3.68
CA PHE A 58 4.46 -3.23 -3.44
C PHE A 58 4.37 -4.72 -3.80
N GLN A 59 5.52 -5.32 -4.06
CA GLN A 59 5.63 -6.74 -4.39
C GLN A 59 6.12 -7.51 -3.18
N ILE A 60 5.51 -8.67 -2.94
CA ILE A 60 5.97 -9.67 -1.98
C ILE A 60 6.22 -10.99 -2.68
N GLU A 61 7.35 -11.62 -2.37
CA GLU A 61 7.67 -13.00 -2.74
C GLU A 61 7.56 -13.88 -1.50
N SER A 62 6.75 -14.94 -1.59
CA SER A 62 6.43 -15.83 -0.49
C SER A 62 6.14 -17.22 -1.03
N GLU A 63 6.62 -18.25 -0.33
CA GLU A 63 6.25 -19.64 -0.59
C GLU A 63 4.88 -20.00 0.03
N ARG A 64 4.31 -19.13 0.87
CA ARG A 64 3.07 -19.32 1.63
C ARG A 64 2.00 -18.31 1.20
N VAL A 65 1.74 -18.24 -0.11
CA VAL A 65 0.87 -17.22 -0.73
C VAL A 65 -0.54 -17.20 -0.14
N ASP A 66 -1.07 -18.36 0.28
CA ASP A 66 -2.43 -18.47 0.84
C ASP A 66 -2.60 -17.77 2.20
N GLU A 67 -1.51 -17.56 2.94
CA GLU A 67 -1.52 -16.89 4.25
C GLU A 67 -1.36 -15.37 4.16
N VAL A 68 -0.98 -14.88 2.98
CA VAL A 68 -0.80 -13.44 2.69
C VAL A 68 -2.11 -12.78 2.23
N ARG A 69 -3.18 -13.58 2.06
CA ARG A 69 -4.44 -13.18 1.42
C ARG A 69 -5.45 -12.52 2.35
#